data_AF-A0A918L3I8-F1
#
_entry.id   AF-A0A918L3I8-F1
#
_cell.length_a   1.000
_cell.length_b   1.000
_cell.length_c   1.000
_cell.angle_alpha   90.00
_cell.angle_beta   90.00
_cell.angle_gamma   90.00
#
_symmetry.space_group_name_H-M   'P 1'
#
loop_
_entity.id
_entity.type
_entity.pdbx_description
1 polymer ?
#
loop_
_entity_poly.entity_id
_entity_poly.type
_entity_poly.pdbx_seq_one_letter_code
_entity_poly.pdbx_strand_id
1 'polypeptide(L)'
;MRLVDVEAGRYDWSAYECGCTNSAAHLADDLRRLVEAQSVEEARALHIENHALIQSIPQEPVPVASVLMAALAGDLSPGVRFVCLDLLCGLVFNDGDDSSKACQEIARQGLWLLYRDLWSGALPGIVGCAYYVLRVNRG
;
A
#
# COMPACT_ATOMS: atom_id res chain seq x y z
N MET A 1 -14.14 14.09 2.16
CA MET A 1 -13.92 12.85 1.39
C MET A 1 -12.42 12.66 1.27
N ARG A 2 -11.88 11.54 1.76
CA ARG A 2 -10.43 11.26 1.70
C ARG A 2 -10.08 10.63 0.36
N LEU A 3 -8.85 10.80 -0.12
CA LEU A 3 -8.40 10.20 -1.38
C LEU A 3 -8.51 8.66 -1.36
N VAL A 4 -8.26 8.04 -0.20
CA VAL A 4 -8.44 6.59 0.00
C VAL A 4 -9.89 6.16 -0.29
N ASP A 5 -10.90 6.98 0.06
CA ASP A 5 -12.30 6.63 -0.14
C ASP A 5 -12.66 6.64 -1.63
N VAL A 6 -12.14 7.65 -2.35
CA VAL A 6 -12.30 7.78 -3.81
C VAL A 6 -11.64 6.61 -4.52
N GLU A 7 -10.40 6.30 -4.16
CA GLU A 7 -9.61 5.30 -4.86
C GLU A 7 -10.13 3.88 -4.57
N ALA A 8 -10.51 3.59 -3.34
CA ALA A 8 -11.18 2.33 -3.00
C ALA A 8 -12.54 2.20 -3.72
N GLY A 9 -13.22 3.31 -4.04
CA GLY A 9 -14.49 3.29 -4.79
C GLY A 9 -14.35 3.02 -6.29
N ARG A 10 -13.14 3.05 -6.87
CA ARG A 10 -12.93 2.84 -8.31
C ARG A 10 -12.93 1.37 -8.74
N TYR A 11 -12.78 0.46 -7.79
CA TYR A 11 -12.61 -0.96 -8.06
C TYR A 11 -13.84 -1.74 -7.58
N ASP A 12 -14.26 -2.74 -8.36
CA ASP A 12 -15.23 -3.73 -7.90
C ASP A 12 -14.50 -4.83 -7.13
N TRP A 13 -14.31 -4.60 -5.83
CA TRP A 13 -13.60 -5.53 -4.95
C TRP A 13 -14.26 -6.90 -4.82
N SER A 14 -15.57 -6.98 -5.11
CA SER A 14 -16.30 -8.24 -5.06
C SER A 14 -15.98 -9.17 -6.24
N ALA A 15 -15.44 -8.62 -7.33
CA ALA A 15 -15.01 -9.37 -8.50
C ALA A 15 -13.67 -10.09 -8.30
N TYR A 16 -12.96 -9.82 -7.20
CA TYR A 16 -11.65 -10.40 -6.91
C TYR A 16 -11.71 -11.45 -5.82
N GLU A 17 -10.80 -12.42 -5.90
CA GLU A 17 -10.60 -13.42 -4.86
C GLU A 17 -9.64 -12.89 -3.79
N CYS A 18 -9.92 -13.20 -2.54
CA CYS A 18 -8.96 -13.03 -1.47
C CYS A 18 -8.57 -14.42 -0.98
N GLY A 19 -7.27 -14.69 -0.80
CA GLY A 19 -6.86 -16.01 -0.29
C GLY A 19 -7.15 -16.25 1.20
N CYS A 20 -7.93 -15.37 1.85
CA CYS A 20 -8.70 -15.73 3.04
C CYS A 20 -9.94 -16.59 2.72
N THR A 21 -10.09 -17.09 1.49
CA THR A 21 -11.18 -17.92 0.95
C THR A 21 -12.53 -17.21 0.76
N ASN A 22 -12.55 -15.88 0.92
CA ASN A 22 -13.71 -15.02 0.64
C ASN A 22 -13.42 -14.10 -0.55
N SER A 23 -14.44 -13.38 -1.02
CA SER A 23 -14.21 -12.26 -1.96
C SER A 23 -13.36 -11.16 -1.30
N ALA A 24 -12.63 -10.39 -2.10
CA ALA A 24 -11.84 -9.24 -1.62
C ALA A 24 -12.70 -8.02 -1.26
N ALA A 25 -14.04 -8.11 -1.25
CA ALA A 25 -14.94 -7.01 -0.93
C ALA A 25 -14.63 -6.33 0.42
N HIS A 26 -14.18 -7.10 1.41
CA HIS A 26 -13.79 -6.60 2.73
C HIS A 26 -12.51 -5.74 2.70
N LEU A 27 -11.61 -5.98 1.75
CA LEU A 27 -10.29 -5.35 1.70
C LEU A 27 -10.38 -3.83 1.50
N ALA A 28 -11.40 -3.37 0.76
CA ALA A 28 -11.67 -1.94 0.62
C ALA A 28 -11.95 -1.26 1.98
N ASP A 29 -12.72 -1.92 2.84
CA ASP A 29 -13.06 -1.41 4.16
C ASP A 29 -11.88 -1.52 5.12
N ASP A 30 -11.10 -2.59 5.04
CA ASP A 30 -9.91 -2.74 5.88
C ASP A 30 -8.81 -1.74 5.51
N LEU A 31 -8.64 -1.40 4.23
CA LEU A 31 -7.76 -0.31 3.79
C LEU A 31 -8.26 1.07 4.26
N ARG A 32 -9.58 1.28 4.37
CA ARG A 32 -10.13 2.50 4.98
C ARG A 32 -9.87 2.55 6.48
N ARG A 33 -9.99 1.43 7.19
CA ARG A 33 -9.66 1.32 8.62
C ARG A 33 -8.17 1.51 8.87
N LEU A 34 -7.31 1.04 7.97
CA LEU A 34 -5.87 1.20 8.07
C LEU A 34 -5.46 2.66 8.21
N VAL A 35 -6.08 3.57 7.45
CA VAL A 35 -5.76 5.00 7.53
C VAL A 35 -6.32 5.69 8.78
N GLU A 36 -7.17 5.00 9.55
CA GLU A 36 -7.76 5.50 10.80
C GLU A 36 -6.95 5.08 12.03
N ALA A 37 -6.11 4.05 11.90
CA ALA A 37 -5.19 3.62 12.93
C ALA A 37 -4.26 4.78 13.36
N GLN A 38 -3.81 4.74 14.61
CA GLN A 38 -2.93 5.76 15.17
C GLN A 38 -1.52 5.22 15.46
N SER A 39 -1.36 3.90 15.49
CA SER A 39 -0.09 3.22 15.79
C SER A 39 0.25 2.11 14.78
N VAL A 40 1.49 1.60 14.85
CA VAL A 40 1.91 0.45 14.04
C VAL A 40 1.14 -0.80 14.49
N GLU A 41 0.91 -0.94 15.79
CA GLU A 41 0.22 -2.07 16.40
C GLU A 41 -1.24 -2.14 15.93
N GLU A 42 -1.96 -1.01 15.95
CA GLU A 42 -3.34 -0.93 15.45
C GLU A 42 -3.40 -1.22 13.95
N ALA A 43 -2.47 -0.66 13.18
CA ALA A 43 -2.40 -0.88 11.73
C ALA A 43 -2.12 -2.36 11.39
N ARG A 44 -1.19 -3.01 12.09
CA ARG A 44 -0.85 -4.43 11.86
C ARG A 44 -1.91 -5.39 12.39
N ALA A 45 -2.70 -5.00 13.38
CA ALA A 45 -3.82 -5.81 13.87
C ALA A 45 -4.93 -6.01 12.82
N LEU A 46 -4.96 -5.20 11.76
CA LEU A 46 -5.85 -5.39 10.61
C LEU A 46 -5.38 -6.50 9.66
N HIS A 47 -4.15 -6.98 9.81
CA HIS A 47 -3.60 -8.10 9.05
C HIS A 47 -3.72 -7.95 7.52
N ILE A 48 -3.65 -6.73 7.00
CA ILE A 48 -3.78 -6.43 5.56
C ILE A 48 -2.80 -7.26 4.72
N GLU A 49 -1.60 -7.53 5.26
CA GLU A 49 -0.60 -8.39 4.63
C GLU A 49 -1.12 -9.81 4.36
N ASN A 50 -1.99 -10.35 5.23
CA ASN A 50 -2.60 -11.66 5.06
C ASN A 50 -3.73 -11.67 4.02
N HIS A 51 -4.07 -10.51 3.47
CA HIS A 51 -5.10 -10.35 2.42
C HIS A 51 -4.47 -9.92 1.10
N ALA A 52 -3.57 -8.95 1.13
CA ALA A 52 -2.92 -8.36 -0.04
C ALA A 52 -1.61 -9.06 -0.46
N LEU A 53 -0.97 -9.83 0.43
CA LEU A 53 0.35 -10.45 0.24
C LEU A 53 0.39 -11.87 0.83
N ILE A 54 -0.46 -12.77 0.33
CA ILE A 54 -0.61 -14.11 0.89
C ILE A 54 0.63 -14.93 0.64
N GLN A 55 1.34 -15.27 1.73
CA GLN A 55 2.66 -15.91 1.66
C GLN A 55 3.64 -15.13 0.77
N SER A 56 3.56 -13.79 0.78
CA SER A 56 4.32 -12.87 -0.09
C SER A 56 3.89 -12.88 -1.57
N ILE A 57 2.80 -13.58 -1.92
CA ILE A 57 2.21 -13.54 -3.26
C ILE A 57 1.13 -12.45 -3.28
N PRO A 58 1.29 -11.40 -4.09
CA PRO A 58 0.30 -10.33 -4.14
C PRO A 58 -1.06 -10.81 -4.60
N GLN A 59 -2.11 -10.34 -3.92
CA GLN A 59 -3.50 -10.51 -4.32
C GLN A 59 -4.02 -9.14 -4.72
N GLU A 60 -4.51 -9.02 -5.95
CA GLU A 60 -4.94 -7.73 -6.52
C GLU A 60 -3.95 -6.58 -6.31
N PRO A 61 -2.69 -6.77 -6.76
CA PRO A 61 -1.60 -5.84 -6.44
C PRO A 61 -1.88 -4.41 -6.90
N VAL A 62 -2.54 -4.26 -8.04
CA VAL A 62 -2.82 -2.96 -8.66
C VAL A 62 -3.85 -2.14 -7.86
N PRO A 63 -5.08 -2.66 -7.56
CA PRO A 63 -6.01 -1.97 -6.68
C PRO A 63 -5.42 -1.58 -5.33
N VAL A 64 -4.71 -2.51 -4.67
CA VAL A 64 -4.13 -2.25 -3.34
C VAL A 64 -3.05 -1.18 -3.42
N ALA A 65 -2.13 -1.24 -4.39
CA ALA A 65 -1.09 -0.23 -4.57
C ALA A 65 -1.68 1.16 -4.82
N SER A 66 -2.75 1.26 -5.60
CA SER A 66 -3.42 2.53 -5.88
C SER A 66 -4.01 3.15 -4.61
N VAL A 67 -4.72 2.35 -3.81
CA VAL A 67 -5.31 2.80 -2.55
C VAL A 67 -4.24 3.18 -1.52
N LEU A 68 -3.15 2.43 -1.42
CA LEU A 68 -2.03 2.76 -0.54
C LEU A 68 -1.36 4.08 -0.94
N MET A 69 -1.18 4.33 -2.24
CA MET A 69 -0.64 5.61 -2.72
C MET A 69 -1.59 6.77 -2.43
N ALA A 70 -2.90 6.58 -2.59
CA ALA A 70 -3.91 7.56 -2.21
C ALA A 70 -3.90 7.85 -0.69
N ALA A 71 -3.69 6.83 0.14
CA ALA A 71 -3.52 6.97 1.58
C ALA A 71 -2.25 7.76 1.92
N LEU A 72 -1.11 7.46 1.28
CA LEU A 72 0.18 8.13 1.50
C LEU A 72 0.18 9.61 1.11
N ALA A 73 -0.74 10.03 0.23
CA ALA A 73 -0.97 11.43 -0.12
C ALA A 73 -1.69 12.20 1.00
N GLY A 74 -2.38 11.50 1.90
CA GLY A 74 -3.04 12.09 3.07
C GLY A 74 -2.09 12.35 4.24
N ASP A 75 -2.67 12.87 5.31
CA ASP A 75 -2.01 13.01 6.61
C ASP A 75 -2.22 11.71 7.41
N LEU A 76 -1.12 11.02 7.73
CA LEU A 76 -1.12 9.74 8.41
C LEU A 76 -0.19 9.82 9.62
N SER A 77 -0.51 9.11 10.69
CA SER A 77 0.44 8.94 11.78
C SER A 77 1.72 8.27 11.24
N PRO A 78 2.91 8.54 11.81
CA PRO A 78 4.16 7.94 11.34
C PRO A 78 4.10 6.40 11.32
N GLY A 79 3.40 5.78 12.28
CA GLY A 79 3.24 4.33 12.33
C GLY A 79 2.43 3.78 11.16
N VAL A 80 1.28 4.40 10.85
CA VAL A 80 0.45 4.01 9.71
C VAL A 80 1.17 4.27 8.40
N ARG A 81 1.85 5.41 8.26
CA ARG A 81 2.65 5.72 7.08
C ARG A 81 3.72 4.66 6.81
N PHE A 82 4.39 4.18 7.86
CA PHE A 82 5.33 3.08 7.75
C PHE A 82 4.66 1.79 7.23
N VAL A 83 3.53 1.38 7.81
CA VAL A 83 2.82 0.16 7.38
C VAL A 83 2.35 0.27 5.93
N CYS A 84 1.82 1.42 5.51
CA CYS A 84 1.44 1.63 4.11
C CYS A 84 2.63 1.50 3.15
N LEU A 85 3.80 2.03 3.51
CA LEU A 85 5.02 1.90 2.71
C LEU A 85 5.58 0.48 2.70
N ASP A 86 5.51 -0.23 3.83
CA ASP A 86 5.92 -1.63 3.96
C ASP A 86 5.09 -2.54 3.04
N LEU A 87 3.75 -2.39 3.07
CA LEU A 87 2.84 -3.08 2.15
C LEU A 87 3.12 -2.72 0.69
N LEU A 88 3.29 -1.43 0.38
CA LEU A 88 3.60 -0.98 -0.97
C LEU A 88 4.93 -1.57 -1.49
N CYS A 89 5.95 -1.68 -0.65
CA CYS A 89 7.19 -2.37 -0.99
C CYS A 89 6.93 -3.83 -1.39
N GLY A 90 6.15 -4.58 -0.60
CA GLY A 90 5.79 -5.96 -0.94
C GLY A 90 5.10 -6.07 -2.30
N LEU A 91 4.27 -5.09 -2.66
CA LEU A 91 3.61 -5.03 -3.97
C LEU A 91 4.54 -4.61 -5.10
N VAL A 92 5.49 -3.72 -4.86
CA VAL A 92 6.43 -3.21 -5.87
C VAL A 92 7.55 -4.23 -6.19
N PHE A 93 7.91 -5.08 -5.24
CA PHE A 93 9.02 -6.03 -5.34
C PHE A 93 8.57 -7.49 -5.45
N ASN A 94 7.35 -7.73 -5.92
CA ASN A 94 6.86 -9.08 -6.10
C ASN A 94 7.50 -9.79 -7.31
N ASP A 95 7.45 -11.12 -7.30
CA ASP A 95 8.02 -11.99 -8.34
C ASP A 95 7.21 -12.01 -9.66
N GLY A 96 6.00 -11.44 -9.67
CA GLY A 96 5.17 -11.33 -10.87
C GLY A 96 5.57 -10.15 -11.74
N ASP A 97 6.13 -10.40 -12.92
CA ASP A 97 6.70 -9.36 -13.79
C ASP A 97 5.69 -8.25 -14.15
N ASP A 98 4.50 -8.61 -14.64
CA ASP A 98 3.48 -7.64 -15.06
C ASP A 98 2.85 -6.89 -13.87
N SER A 99 2.51 -7.61 -12.80
CA SER A 99 1.93 -7.02 -11.57
C SER A 99 2.91 -6.09 -10.86
N SER A 100 4.18 -6.47 -10.81
CA SER A 100 5.27 -5.68 -10.24
C SER A 100 5.47 -4.38 -11.02
N LYS A 101 5.57 -4.45 -12.35
CA LYS A 101 5.66 -3.26 -13.22
C LYS A 101 4.47 -2.32 -13.06
N ALA A 102 3.25 -2.87 -12.97
CA ALA A 102 2.06 -2.07 -12.76
C ALA A 102 2.05 -1.35 -11.39
N CYS A 103 2.51 -2.01 -10.33
CA CYS A 103 2.65 -1.39 -9.02
C CYS A 103 3.76 -0.32 -8.99
N GLN A 104 4.87 -0.57 -9.69
CA GLN A 104 5.93 0.42 -9.86
C GLN A 104 5.41 1.68 -10.55
N GLU A 105 4.64 1.53 -11.63
CA GLU A 105 3.99 2.65 -12.32
C GLU A 105 3.13 3.49 -11.37
N ILE A 106 2.28 2.84 -10.58
CA ILE A 106 1.45 3.51 -9.58
C ILE A 106 2.30 4.25 -8.55
N ALA A 107 3.33 3.60 -8.00
CA ALA A 107 4.22 4.22 -7.03
C ALA A 107 4.95 5.44 -7.63
N ARG A 108 5.30 5.39 -8.92
CA ARG A 108 5.96 6.49 -9.63
C ARG A 108 5.07 7.72 -9.76
N GLN A 109 3.76 7.56 -9.84
CA GLN A 109 2.83 8.69 -9.90
C GLN A 109 2.87 9.53 -8.62
N GLY A 110 3.27 8.96 -7.47
CA GLY A 110 3.45 9.68 -6.22
C GLY A 110 4.90 9.87 -5.78
N LEU A 111 5.85 9.90 -6.72
CA LEU A 111 7.30 10.02 -6.47
C LEU A 111 7.66 11.14 -5.47
N TRP A 112 6.98 12.28 -5.57
CA TRP A 112 7.20 13.45 -4.70
C TRP A 112 6.89 13.16 -3.22
N LEU A 113 5.93 12.28 -2.93
CA LEU A 113 5.60 11.85 -1.58
C LEU A 113 6.73 11.00 -0.98
N LEU A 114 7.37 10.16 -1.81
CA LEU A 114 8.49 9.32 -1.40
C LEU A 114 9.75 10.16 -1.17
N TYR A 115 9.99 11.19 -1.98
CA TYR A 115 11.08 12.14 -1.74
C TYR A 115 10.89 12.94 -0.45
N ARG A 116 9.66 13.35 -0.14
CA ARG A 116 9.33 14.00 1.14
C ARG A 116 9.73 13.10 2.31
N ASP A 117 9.40 11.81 2.24
CA ASP A 117 9.68 10.85 3.31
C ASP A 117 11.17 10.58 3.53
N LEU A 118 11.96 10.57 2.45
CA LEU A 118 13.41 10.52 2.54
C LEU A 118 13.99 11.77 3.21
N TRP A 119 13.46 12.94 2.85
CA TRP A 119 13.98 14.21 3.33
C TRP A 119 13.58 14.53 4.77
N SER A 120 12.40 14.09 5.21
CA SER A 120 11.89 14.40 6.55
C SER A 120 12.65 13.69 7.67
N GLY A 121 13.58 12.78 7.35
CA GLY A 121 14.32 12.00 8.35
C GLY A 121 13.39 11.21 9.27
N ALA A 122 12.28 10.72 8.71
CA ALA A 122 11.28 9.94 9.43
C ALA A 122 11.88 8.62 9.95
N LEU A 123 11.08 7.80 10.65
CA LEU A 123 11.49 6.49 11.18
C LEU A 123 12.33 5.71 10.14
N PRO A 124 13.43 5.04 10.54
CA PRO A 124 14.34 4.36 9.59
C PRO A 124 13.64 3.43 8.60
N GLY A 125 12.53 2.79 9.02
CA GLY A 125 11.70 1.97 8.14
C GLY A 125 11.02 2.74 7.01
N ILE A 126 10.54 3.96 7.26
CA ILE A 126 9.94 4.84 6.24
C ILE A 126 10.99 5.22 5.19
N VAL A 127 12.17 5.65 5.65
CA VAL A 127 13.28 6.03 4.76
C VAL A 127 13.74 4.83 3.93
N GLY A 128 13.87 3.66 4.56
CA GLY A 128 14.20 2.41 3.90
C GLY A 128 13.20 2.08 2.78
N CYS A 129 11.91 1.97 3.11
CA CYS A 129 10.87 1.64 2.14
C CYS A 129 10.78 2.68 1.01
N ALA A 130 10.80 3.97 1.31
CA ALA A 130 10.77 5.02 0.31
C ALA A 130 11.98 4.95 -0.64
N TYR A 131 13.18 4.72 -0.11
CA TYR A 131 14.39 4.52 -0.92
C TYR A 131 14.27 3.30 -1.84
N TYR A 132 13.78 2.19 -1.31
CA TYR A 132 13.58 0.96 -2.09
C TYR A 132 12.62 1.20 -3.26
N VAL A 133 11.43 1.76 -3.02
CA VAL A 133 10.46 2.07 -4.08
C VAL A 133 11.03 3.04 -5.12
N LEU A 134 11.83 4.02 -4.71
CA LEU A 134 12.47 4.97 -5.62
C LEU A 134 13.56 4.35 -6.49
N ARG A 135 14.26 3.32 -6.02
CA ARG A 135 15.35 2.67 -6.76
C ARG A 135 14.84 1.94 -8.00
N VAL A 136 13.68 1.30 -7.92
CA VAL A 136 13.08 0.51 -9.02
C VAL A 136 12.50 1.41 -10.11
N ASN A 137 12.05 2.60 -9.75
CA ASN A 137 11.47 3.58 -10.67
C ASN A 137 12.49 4.39 -11.49
N ARG A 138 13.78 4.02 -11.44
CA ARG A 138 14.87 4.68 -12.18
C ARG A 138 15.43 3.85 -13.34
N GLY A 139 14.94 2.62 -13.53
CA GLY A 139 15.22 1.78 -14.70
C GLY A 139 14.18 1.99 -15.78
#